data_AF-A0A2D9S599-F1
#
_entry.id   AF-A0A2D9S599-F1
#
_cell.length_a   1.000
_cell.length_b   1.000
_cell.length_c   1.000
_cell.angle_alpha   90.00
_cell.angle_beta   90.00
_cell.angle_gamma   90.00
#
_symmetry.space_group_name_H-M   'P 1'
#
loop_
_entity.id
_entity.type
_entity.pdbx_description
1 polymer ?
#
loop_
_entity_poly.entity_id
_entity_poly.type
_entity_poly.pdbx_seq_one_letter_code
_entity_poly.pdbx_strand_id
1 'polypeptide(L)' 'MAIALLAMMLGPVRAESRLDVVATFSILGDMVKQVGGDRVKVTSLVGPDG' A
#
# COMPACT_ATOMS: atom_id res chain seq x y z
N MET A 1 -36.21 4.64 11.93
CA MET A 1 -35.29 4.06 12.93
C MET A 1 -34.34 3.00 12.34
N ALA A 2 -34.81 2.08 11.49
CA ALA A 2 -33.97 1.04 10.87
C ALA A 2 -32.73 1.55 10.10
N ILE A 3 -32.86 2.67 9.37
CA ILE A 3 -31.73 3.26 8.60
C ILE A 3 -30.60 3.74 9.53
N ALA A 4 -30.93 4.29 10.69
CA ALA A 4 -29.93 4.76 11.66
C ALA A 4 -29.14 3.59 12.28
N LEU A 5 -29.82 2.47 12.56
CA LEU A 5 -29.18 1.25 13.05
C LEU A 5 -28.20 0.65 12.03
N LEU A 6 -28.55 0.66 10.74
CA LEU A 6 -27.69 0.18 9.67
C LEU A 6 -26.42 1.06 9.51
N ALA A 7 -26.57 2.38 9.64
CA ALA A 7 -25.44 3.30 9.55
C ALA A 7 -24.41 3.10 10.67
N MET A 8 -24.83 2.72 11.88
CA MET A 8 -23.91 2.46 13.00
C MET A 8 -23.13 1.15 12.87
N MET A 9 -23.58 0.22 12.01
CA MET A 9 -22.83 -1.02 11.71
C MET A 9 -21.75 -0.83 10.63
N LEU A 10 -21.80 0.28 9.88
CA LEU A 10 -20.78 0.64 8.90
C LEU A 10 -19.64 1.35 9.64
N GLY A 11 -18.62 0.58 10.06
CA GLY A 11 -17.40 1.11 10.66
C GLY A 11 -16.60 2.01 9.71
N PRO A 12 -15.58 2.74 10.21
CA PRO A 12 -14.81 3.66 9.38
C PRO A 12 -14.08 2.93 8.25
N VAL A 13 -14.41 3.28 7.00
CA VAL A 13 -13.62 2.89 5.83
C VAL A 13 -12.31 3.65 5.86
N ARG A 14 -11.18 2.93 5.97
CA ARG A 14 -9.83 3.47 5.82
C ARG A 14 -9.41 3.28 4.37
N ALA A 15 -9.19 4.37 3.65
CA ALA A 15 -8.56 4.31 2.34
C ALA A 15 -7.09 3.91 2.50
N GLU A 16 -6.61 2.95 1.70
CA GLU A 16 -5.20 2.61 1.65
C GLU A 16 -4.46 3.77 0.97
N SER A 17 -3.60 4.46 1.73
CA SER A 17 -2.92 5.68 1.27
C SER A 17 -1.66 5.38 0.44
N ARG A 18 -1.33 4.10 0.23
CA ARG A 18 -0.09 3.66 -0.41
C ARG A 18 -0.38 3.01 -1.76
N LEU A 19 0.45 3.33 -2.74
CA LEU A 19 0.44 2.68 -4.04
C LEU A 19 1.29 1.41 -3.98
N ASP A 20 0.70 0.26 -4.30
CA ASP A 20 1.45 -0.99 -4.45
C ASP A 20 2.30 -0.97 -5.73
N VAL A 21 3.59 -1.24 -5.60
CA VAL A 21 4.56 -1.27 -6.70
C VAL A 21 5.36 -2.56 -6.65
N VAL A 22 5.49 -3.22 -7.80
CA VAL A 22 6.33 -4.43 -7.94
C VAL A 22 7.59 -4.07 -8.72
N ALA A 23 8.75 -4.35 -8.14
CA ALA A 23 10.05 -4.15 -8.78
C ALA A 23 10.68 -5.51 -9.10
N THR A 24 11.30 -5.64 -10.27
CA THR A 24 11.98 -6.89 -10.65
C THR A 24 13.17 -7.17 -9.73
N PHE A 25 14.04 -6.18 -9.51
CA PHE A 25 15.26 -6.30 -8.72
C PHE A 25 15.26 -5.37 -7.52
N SER A 26 15.91 -5.78 -6.43
CA SER A 26 15.93 -5.04 -5.17
C SER A 26 16.52 -3.63 -5.29
N ILE A 27 17.54 -3.42 -6.12
CA ILE A 27 18.11 -2.08 -6.36
C ILE A 27 17.08 -1.09 -6.95
N LEU A 28 16.21 -1.58 -7.85
CA LEU A 28 15.12 -0.76 -8.40
C LEU A 28 14.05 -0.51 -7.33
N GLY A 29 13.79 -1.52 -6.49
CA GLY A 29 12.88 -1.39 -5.36
C GLY A 29 13.33 -0.31 -4.36
N ASP A 30 14.63 -0.20 -4.10
CA ASP A 30 15.20 0.82 -3.22
C ASP A 30 15.09 2.22 -3.81
N MET A 31 15.30 2.39 -5.12
CA MET A 31 15.06 3.66 -5.82
C MET A 31 13.61 4.09 -5.71
N VAL A 32 12.66 3.16 -5.94
CA VAL A 32 11.22 3.45 -5.83
C VAL A 32 10.86 3.85 -4.39
N LYS A 33 11.42 3.18 -3.37
CA LYS A 33 11.21 3.58 -1.96
C LYS A 33 11.77 4.97 -1.66
N GLN A 34 12.96 5.31 -2.15
CA GLN A 34 13.54 6.64 -1.95
C GLN A 34 12.70 7.75 -2.59
N VAL A 35 12.18 7.53 -3.81
CA VAL A 35 11.38 8.53 -4.54
C VAL A 35 9.94 8.59 -4.03
N GLY A 36 9.33 7.43 -3.76
CA GLY A 36 7.93 7.32 -3.37
C GLY A 36 7.67 7.56 -1.87
N GLY A 37 8.68 7.37 -1.02
CA GLY A 37 8.57 7.53 0.44
C GLY A 37 7.41 6.74 1.02
N ASP A 38 6.67 7.36 1.95
CA ASP A 38 5.54 6.73 2.65
C ASP A 38 4.31 6.48 1.77
N ARG A 39 4.32 6.96 0.51
CA ARG A 39 3.20 6.87 -0.43
C ARG A 39 3.21 5.58 -1.23
N VAL A 40 4.26 4.76 -1.12
CA VAL A 40 4.40 3.53 -1.89
C VAL A 40 4.65 2.32 -1.00
N LYS A 41 4.20 1.16 -1.44
CA LYS A 41 4.48 -0.13 -0.85
C LYS A 41 5.15 -1.00 -1.91
N VAL A 42 6.47 -1.14 -1.79
CA VAL A 42 7.30 -1.79 -2.80
C VAL A 42 7.55 -3.25 -2.45
N THR A 43 7.29 -4.15 -3.40
CA THR A 43 7.62 -5.58 -3.33
C THR A 43 8.63 -5.90 -4.43
N SER A 44 9.78 -6.49 -4.07
CA SER A 44 10.79 -6.92 -5.04
C SER A 44 10.62 -8.40 -5.37
N LEU A 45 10.70 -8.75 -6.65
CA LEU A 45 10.63 -10.14 -7.11
C LEU A 45 11.94 -10.89 -6.88
N VAL A 46 13.07 -10.21 -7.08
CA VAL A 46 14.42 -10.72 -6.85
C VAL A 46 15.04 -9.99 -5.65
N GLY A 47 15.62 -10.75 -4.73
CA GLY A 47 16.21 -10.26 -3.48
C GLY A 47 17.49 -9.45 -3.69
N PRO A 48 18.12 -8.99 -2.58
CA PRO A 48 19.48 -8.45 -2.63
C PRO A 48 20.43 -9.50 -3.21
N ASP A 49 21.47 -9.06 -3.92
CA ASP A 49 22.52 -9.89 -4.54
C ASP A 49 22.12 -10.75 -5.77
N GLY A 50 20.83 -10.78 -6.14
CA GLY A 50 20.35 -11.45 -7.36
C GLY A 50 20.01 -12.92 -7.16
#